data_AF-A0A357CL36-F1
#
_entry.id   AF-A0A357CL36-F1
#
_cell.length_a   1.000
_cell.length_b   1.000
_cell.length_c   1.000
_cell.angle_alpha   90.00
_cell.angle_beta   90.00
_cell.angle_gamma   90.00
#
_symmetry.space_group_name_H-M   'P 1'
#
loop_
_entity.id
_entity.type
_entity.pdbx_description
1 polymer ?
#
loop_
_entity_poly.entity_id
_entity_poly.type
_entity_poly.pdbx_seq_one_letter_code
_entity_poly.pdbx_strand_id
1 'polypeptide(L)' 'VVRRAPVITTMPSKLARYFAEAFGLTTSPAPIELPTFTISLLWHASFDQDPGHLWLRQTVSGLAAEVGLDL' A
#
# COMPACT_ATOMS: atom_id res chain seq x y z
N VAL A 1 -14.36 10.13 8.63
CA VAL A 1 -15.65 10.39 7.93
C VAL A 1 -16.47 9.11 7.82
N VAL A 2 -15.98 8.07 7.12
CA VAL A 2 -16.73 6.80 6.90
C VAL A 2 -17.33 6.19 8.16
N ARG A 3 -16.59 6.13 9.28
CA ARG A 3 -17.11 5.61 10.56
C ARG A 3 -18.31 6.38 11.13
N ARG A 4 -18.47 7.66 10.78
CA ARG A 4 -19.43 8.58 11.44
C ARG A 4 -20.61 8.99 10.54
N ALA A 5 -20.69 8.46 9.32
CA ALA A 5 -21.73 8.84 8.35
C ALA A 5 -22.13 7.64 7.49
N PRO A 6 -23.36 7.60 6.95
CA PRO A 6 -23.84 6.51 6.08
C PRO A 6 -23.24 6.64 4.67
N VAL A 7 -21.95 6.35 4.55
CA VAL A 7 -21.21 6.46 3.29
C VAL A 7 -20.32 5.23 3.08
N ILE A 8 -19.99 4.96 1.83
CA ILE A 8 -18.99 3.95 1.43
C ILE A 8 -17.79 4.64 0.78
N THR A 9 -16.67 3.93 0.68
CA THR A 9 -15.49 4.42 -0.03
C THR A 9 -14.73 3.27 -0.67
N THR A 10 -13.98 3.57 -1.72
CA THR A 10 -13.10 2.64 -2.42
C THR A 10 -11.65 3.03 -2.15
N MET A 11 -10.82 2.06 -1.76
CA MET A 11 -9.41 2.25 -1.47
C MET A 11 -8.63 0.95 -1.70
N PRO A 12 -7.28 0.98 -1.74
CA PRO A 12 -6.47 -0.22 -1.83
C PRO A 12 -6.79 -1.25 -0.74
N SER A 13 -6.88 -2.53 -1.10
CA SER A 13 -7.37 -3.60 -0.21
C SER A 13 -6.59 -3.75 1.10
N LYS A 14 -5.30 -3.38 1.13
CA LYS A 14 -4.51 -3.38 2.37
C LYS A 14 -4.95 -2.27 3.33
N LEU A 15 -5.16 -1.06 2.83
CA LEU A 15 -5.68 0.05 3.63
C LEU A 15 -7.11 -0.21 4.09
N ALA A 16 -7.94 -0.78 3.22
CA ALA A 16 -9.32 -1.15 3.56
C ALA A 16 -9.36 -2.11 4.76
N ARG A 17 -8.53 -3.16 4.75
CA ARG A 17 -8.41 -4.12 5.86
C ARG A 17 -7.90 -3.46 7.15
N TYR A 18 -6.83 -2.67 7.05
CA TYR A 18 -6.27 -1.96 8.21
C TYR A 18 -7.31 -1.06 8.89
N PHE A 19 -8.04 -0.26 8.10
CA PHE A 19 -9.06 0.63 8.67
C PHE A 19 -10.32 -0.11 9.12
N ALA A 20 -10.67 -1.23 8.49
CA ALA A 20 -11.76 -2.08 8.95
C ALA A 20 -11.48 -2.60 10.37
N GLU A 21 -10.27 -3.11 10.61
CA GLU A 21 -9.84 -3.55 11.94
C GLU A 21 -9.78 -2.38 12.93
N ALA A 22 -9.08 -1.29 12.57
CA ALA A 22 -8.85 -0.16 13.48
C ALA A 22 -10.14 0.59 13.89
N PHE A 23 -11.18 0.55 13.04
CA PHE A 23 -12.39 1.34 13.24
C PHE A 23 -13.67 0.52 13.37
N GLY A 24 -13.58 -0.82 13.35
CA GLY A 24 -14.74 -1.71 13.40
C GLY A 24 -15.65 -1.55 12.17
N LEU A 25 -15.06 -1.38 10.99
CA LEU A 25 -15.79 -1.31 9.72
C LEU A 25 -15.79 -2.67 9.02
N THR A 26 -16.61 -2.82 7.99
CA THR A 26 -16.62 -4.00 7.13
C THR A 26 -16.04 -3.68 5.75
N THR A 27 -15.62 -4.73 5.04
CA THR A 27 -15.13 -4.63 3.66
C THR A 27 -15.99 -5.48 2.73
N SER A 28 -16.08 -5.08 1.47
CA SER A 28 -16.78 -5.80 0.40
C SER A 28 -15.94 -5.73 -0.87
N PRO A 29 -15.99 -6.74 -1.77
CA PRO A 29 -15.49 -6.60 -3.12
C PRO A 29 -16.08 -5.36 -3.81
N ALA A 30 -15.28 -4.74 -4.68
CA ALA A 30 -15.78 -3.65 -5.51
C ALA A 30 -16.89 -4.19 -6.44
N PRO A 31 -17.98 -3.42 -6.66
CA PRO A 31 -19.10 -3.85 -7.50
C PRO A 31 -18.78 -3.81 -9.00
N ILE A 32 -17.59 -3.33 -9.35
CA ILE A 32 -17.06 -3.22 -10.70
C ILE A 32 -15.63 -3.75 -10.70
N GLU A 33 -15.18 -4.20 -11.86
CA GLU A 33 -13.77 -4.52 -12.06
C GLU A 33 -12.93 -3.25 -11.95
N LEU A 34 -11.92 -3.30 -11.09
CA LEU A 34 -10.99 -2.19 -10.88
C LEU A 34 -9.61 -2.63 -11.38
N PRO A 35 -8.87 -1.73 -12.07
CA PRO A 35 -7.51 -2.05 -12.47
C PRO A 35 -6.63 -2.23 -11.24
N THR A 36 -5.69 -3.17 -11.32
CA THR A 36 -4.60 -3.26 -10.36
C THR A 36 -3.59 -2.16 -10.63
N PHE A 37 -2.87 -1.72 -9.59
CA PHE A 37 -1.76 -0.79 -9.73
C PHE A 37 -0.51 -1.35 -9.07
N THR A 38 0.64 -0.96 -9.59
CA THR A 38 1.96 -1.32 -9.05
C THR A 38 2.43 -0.22 -8.10
N ILE A 39 3.06 -0.62 -7.01
CA ILE A 39 3.81 0.29 -6.15
C ILE A 39 5.27 0.12 -6.54
N SER A 40 5.97 1.22 -6.79
CA SER A 40 7.37 1.19 -7.22
C SER A 40 8.20 2.15 -6.40
N LEU A 41 9.46 1.78 -6.16
CA LEU A 41 10.46 2.66 -5.58
C LEU A 41 11.21 3.35 -6.72
N LEU A 42 11.23 4.69 -6.72
CA LEU A 42 11.91 5.48 -7.74
C LEU A 42 13.00 6.33 -7.13
N TRP A 43 14.11 6.48 -7.84
CA TRP A 43 15.23 7.33 -7.45
C TRP A 43 15.98 7.82 -8.69
N HIS A 44 16.80 8.84 -8.50
CA HIS A 44 17.67 9.36 -9.55
C HIS A 44 18.91 8.49 -9.71
N ALA A 45 19.35 8.25 -10.95
CA ALA A 45 20.47 7.35 -11.28
C ALA A 45 21.79 7.72 -10.58
N SER A 46 21.99 8.99 -10.19
CA SER A 46 23.16 9.40 -9.41
C SER A 46 23.29 8.70 -8.05
N PHE A 47 22.20 8.14 -7.52
CA PHE A 47 22.16 7.42 -6.24
C PHE A 47 22.16 5.89 -6.41
N ASP A 48 22.37 5.38 -7.63
CA ASP A 48 22.38 3.92 -7.87
C ASP A 48 23.43 3.21 -7.03
N GLN A 49 24.58 3.86 -6.83
CA GLN A 49 25.74 3.32 -6.12
C GLN A 49 25.97 3.99 -4.77
N ASP A 50 25.05 4.86 -4.31
CA ASP A 50 25.15 5.43 -2.97
C ASP A 50 24.87 4.32 -1.93
N PRO A 51 25.80 4.04 -1.00
CA PRO A 51 25.64 2.93 -0.05
C PRO A 51 24.43 3.09 0.88
N GLY A 52 24.14 4.32 1.33
CA GLY A 52 22.99 4.59 2.18
C GLY A 52 21.68 4.37 1.44
N HIS A 53 21.63 4.80 0.17
CA HIS A 53 20.48 4.61 -0.71
C HIS A 53 20.27 3.13 -1.07
N LEU A 54 21.34 2.38 -1.34
CA LEU A 54 21.29 0.92 -1.53
C LEU A 54 20.70 0.22 -0.31
N TRP A 55 21.21 0.51 0.89
CA TRP A 55 20.71 -0.06 2.13
C TRP A 55 19.21 0.24 2.34
N LEU A 56 18.80 1.49 2.12
CA LEU A 56 17.40 1.88 2.29
C LEU A 56 16.49 1.16 1.31
N ARG A 57 16.86 1.10 0.02
CA ARG A 57 16.08 0.40 -1.00
C ARG A 57 15.92 -1.08 -0.66
N GLN A 58 17.00 -1.75 -0.27
CA GLN A 58 16.96 -3.16 0.13
C GLN A 58 16.09 -3.37 1.37
N THR A 59 16.19 -2.48 2.36
CA THR A 59 15.38 -2.55 3.58
C THR A 59 13.89 -2.38 3.28
N VAL A 60 13.53 -1.38 2.47
CA VAL A 60 12.14 -1.12 2.07
C VAL A 60 11.59 -2.28 1.24
N SER A 61 12.33 -2.78 0.24
CA SER A 61 11.92 -3.94 -0.56
C SER A 61 11.76 -5.20 0.29
N GLY A 62 12.64 -5.44 1.26
CA GLY A 62 12.53 -6.58 2.19
C GLY A 62 11.26 -6.51 3.04
N LEU A 63 11.02 -5.37 3.69
CA LEU A 63 9.81 -5.16 4.51
C LEU A 63 8.53 -5.23 3.67
N ALA A 64 8.57 -4.72 2.44
CA ALA A 64 7.43 -4.79 1.54
C ALA A 64 7.08 -6.25 1.18
N ALA A 65 8.08 -7.07 0.88
CA ALA A 65 7.88 -8.48 0.60
C ALA A 65 7.24 -9.24 1.77
N GLU A 66 7.63 -8.93 3.02
CA GLU A 66 7.01 -9.52 4.23
C GLU A 66 5.51 -9.25 4.34
N VAL A 67 5.07 -8.05 3.92
CA VAL A 67 3.64 -7.68 3.90
C VAL A 67 2.95 -8.01 2.58
N GLY A 68 3.62 -8.75 1.69
CA GLY A 68 3.13 -9.17 0.36
C GLY A 68 2.93 -7.99 -0.60
N LEU A 69 3.71 -6.91 -0.45
CA LEU A 69 3.85 -5.86 -1.46
C LEU A 69 5.06 -6.21 -2.33
N ASP A 70 4.83 -6.36 -3.61
CA ASP A 70 5.90 -6.48 -4.60
C ASP A 70 6.27 -5.06 -5.05
N LEU A 71 7.54 -4.66 -4.82
CA LEU A 71 8.07 -3.31 -5.08
C LEU A 71 9.08 -3.29 -6.23
#